data_AF-A0A929VGB7-F1
#
_entry.id   AF-A0A929VGB7-F1
#
_cell.length_a   1.000
_cell.length_b   1.000
_cell.length_c   1.000
_cell.angle_alpha   90.00
_cell.angle_beta   90.00
_cell.angle_gamma   90.00
#
_symmetry.space_group_name_H-M   'P 1'
#
loop_
_entity.id
_entity.type
_entity.pdbx_description
1 polymer ?
#
loop_
_entity_poly.entity_id
_entity_poly.type
_entity_poly.pdbx_seq_one_letter_code
_entity_poly.pdbx_strand_id
1 'polypeptide(L)'
;MSERVQTSPCSDSLANIITRICDFEKDMANMINELIDLKQDSISKIDKMNNPDYVRILMLRYFKGYSLMQIANEMNYSYSHIKRKHGWALEEFKRYMNDGPQ
;
A
#
# COMPACT_ATOMS: atom_id res chain seq x y z
N MET A 1 -54.63 -39.59 10.95
CA MET A 1 -53.67 -39.39 12.06
C MET A 1 -52.60 -38.44 11.56
N SER A 2 -52.23 -37.45 12.37
CA SER A 2 -51.45 -36.25 12.02
C SER A 2 -50.22 -36.51 11.15
N GLU A 3 -50.16 -35.81 10.03
CA GLU A 3 -48.91 -35.51 9.34
C GLU A 3 -48.30 -34.27 10.04
N ARG A 4 -47.17 -34.45 10.73
CA ARG A 4 -46.38 -33.34 11.28
C ARG A 4 -45.27 -33.03 10.30
N VAL A 5 -45.44 -31.98 9.51
CA VAL A 5 -44.36 -31.41 8.73
C VAL A 5 -43.49 -30.62 9.71
N GLN A 6 -42.33 -31.17 10.07
CA GLN A 6 -41.28 -30.37 10.70
C GLN A 6 -40.79 -29.38 9.65
N THR A 7 -41.21 -28.13 9.76
CA THR A 7 -40.55 -27.03 9.07
C THR A 7 -39.22 -26.79 9.77
N SER A 8 -38.13 -27.31 9.21
CA SER A 8 -36.78 -26.90 9.62
C SER A 8 -36.67 -25.38 9.49
N PRO A 9 -36.12 -24.65 10.48
CA PRO A 9 -35.99 -23.20 10.42
C PRO A 9 -34.93 -22.84 9.38
N CYS A 10 -35.35 -22.62 8.14
CA CYS A 10 -34.48 -22.09 7.08
C CYS A 10 -34.47 -20.55 7.13
N SER A 11 -34.20 -19.97 8.30
CA SER A 11 -33.97 -18.53 8.47
C SER A 11 -32.50 -18.22 8.78
N ASP A 12 -31.73 -19.20 9.25
CA ASP A 12 -30.32 -19.07 9.61
C ASP A 12 -29.36 -19.00 8.41
N SER A 13 -29.85 -19.19 7.18
CA SER A 13 -28.99 -19.14 5.99
C SER A 13 -28.82 -17.71 5.46
N LEU A 14 -29.92 -17.01 5.16
CA LEU A 14 -29.84 -15.69 4.51
C LEU A 14 -29.32 -14.60 5.44
N ALA A 15 -29.81 -14.55 6.68
CA ALA A 15 -29.34 -13.55 7.66
C ALA A 15 -27.84 -13.71 7.94
N ASN A 16 -27.36 -14.96 8.07
CA ASN A 16 -25.95 -15.25 8.29
C ASN A 16 -25.08 -14.92 7.07
N ILE A 17 -25.58 -15.18 5.85
CA ILE A 17 -24.92 -14.76 4.61
C ILE A 17 -24.79 -13.24 4.55
N ILE A 18 -25.86 -12.50 4.87
CA ILE A 18 -25.85 -11.03 4.88
C ILE A 18 -24.84 -10.51 5.91
N THR A 19 -24.85 -11.04 7.13
CA THR A 19 -23.87 -10.67 8.17
C THR A 19 -22.44 -10.87 7.68
N ARG A 20 -22.15 -12.02 7.06
CA ARG A 20 -20.82 -12.32 6.53
C ARG A 20 -20.40 -11.39 5.40
N ILE A 21 -21.33 -10.99 4.54
CA ILE A 21 -21.07 -9.98 3.50
C ILE A 21 -20.70 -8.64 4.15
N CYS A 22 -21.49 -8.18 5.13
CA CYS A 22 -21.21 -6.92 5.82
C CYS A 22 -19.85 -6.93 6.55
N ASP A 23 -19.47 -8.06 7.14
CA ASP A 23 -18.16 -8.18 7.80
C ASP A 23 -17.03 -8.18 6.77
N PHE A 24 -17.19 -8.85 5.63
CA PHE A 24 -16.22 -8.76 4.53
C PHE A 24 -16.10 -7.35 3.95
N GLU A 25 -17.19 -6.60 3.82
CA GLU A 25 -17.16 -5.21 3.38
C GLU A 25 -16.37 -4.33 4.36
N LYS A 26 -16.55 -4.53 5.66
CA LYS A 26 -15.76 -3.83 6.70
C LYS A 26 -14.29 -4.21 6.63
N ASP A 27 -13.98 -5.50 6.49
CA ASP A 27 -12.60 -5.98 6.39
C ASP A 27 -11.91 -5.40 5.16
N MET A 28 -12.59 -5.38 4.00
CA MET A 28 -12.08 -4.72 2.79
C MET A 28 -11.83 -3.22 3.03
N ALA A 29 -12.76 -2.52 3.67
CA ALA A 29 -12.58 -1.10 4.00
C ALA A 29 -11.38 -0.87 4.93
N ASN A 30 -11.19 -1.72 5.94
CA ASN A 30 -10.05 -1.65 6.85
C ASN A 30 -8.73 -1.89 6.12
N MET A 31 -8.66 -2.90 5.25
CA MET A 31 -7.47 -3.15 4.43
C MET A 31 -7.14 -1.97 3.51
N ILE A 32 -8.16 -1.31 2.93
CA ILE A 32 -7.96 -0.10 2.12
C ILE A 32 -7.37 1.02 2.98
N ASN A 33 -7.90 1.23 4.19
CA ASN A 33 -7.39 2.25 5.11
C ASN A 33 -5.93 1.97 5.51
N GLU A 34 -5.60 0.74 5.88
CA GLU A 34 -4.23 0.34 6.20
C GLU A 34 -3.25 0.59 5.05
N LEU A 35 -3.68 0.33 3.80
CA LEU A 35 -2.88 0.62 2.62
C LEU A 35 -2.69 2.13 2.40
N ILE A 36 -3.71 2.94 2.68
CA ILE A 36 -3.61 4.41 2.61
C ILE A 36 -2.63 4.91 3.66
N ASP A 37 -2.74 4.43 4.90
CA ASP A 37 -1.87 4.83 6.01
C ASP A 37 -0.41 4.44 5.74
N LEU A 38 -0.18 3.20 5.29
CA LEU A 38 1.16 2.73 4.91
C LEU A 38 1.77 3.57 3.79
N LYS A 39 0.94 3.96 2.81
CA LYS A 39 1.36 4.84 1.72
C LYS A 39 1.73 6.24 2.23
N GLN A 40 0.92 6.82 3.11
CA GLN A 40 1.16 8.15 3.69
C GLN A 40 2.41 8.18 4.57
N ASP A 41 2.62 7.16 5.40
CA ASP A 41 3.83 7.01 6.21
C ASP A 41 5.08 6.90 5.33
N SER A 42 5.01 6.12 4.26
CA SER A 42 6.10 5.99 3.28
C SER A 42 6.43 7.32 2.60
N ILE A 43 5.41 8.09 2.17
CA ILE A 43 5.60 9.44 1.61
C ILE A 43 6.27 10.35 2.64
N SER A 44 5.75 10.37 3.87
CA SER A 44 6.23 11.25 4.93
C SER A 44 7.69 10.97 5.30
N LYS A 45 8.12 9.70 5.23
CA LYS A 45 9.52 9.31 5.45
C LYS A 45 10.41 9.72 4.28
N ILE A 46 9.93 9.56 3.05
CA ILE A 46 10.67 9.98 1.85
C ILE A 46 10.84 11.51 1.86
N ASP A 47 9.78 12.27 2.17
CA ASP A 47 9.81 13.74 2.18
C ASP A 47 10.75 14.33 3.24
N LYS A 48 11.12 13.55 4.27
CA LYS A 48 12.11 13.95 5.30
C LYS A 48 13.56 13.76 4.86
N MET A 49 13.81 13.11 3.71
CA MET A 49 15.17 12.93 3.20
C MET A 49 15.77 14.26 2.77
N ASN A 50 17.08 14.43 2.98
CA ASN A 50 17.73 15.71 2.73
C ASN A 50 17.95 15.99 1.25
N ASN A 51 18.11 14.94 0.43
CA ASN A 51 18.43 15.09 -0.98
C ASN A 51 17.17 15.11 -1.87
N PRO A 52 16.81 16.25 -2.49
CA PRO A 52 15.60 16.36 -3.30
C PRO A 52 15.63 15.49 -4.56
N ASP A 53 16.82 15.20 -5.13
CA ASP A 53 16.94 14.28 -6.26
C ASP A 53 16.59 12.86 -5.82
N TYR A 54 16.97 12.45 -4.60
CA TYR A 54 16.67 11.11 -4.09
C TYR A 54 15.19 10.95 -3.80
N VAL A 55 14.58 11.96 -3.17
CA VAL A 55 13.13 12.07 -2.98
C VAL A 55 12.41 11.90 -4.31
N ARG A 56 12.81 12.67 -5.32
CA ARG A 56 12.19 12.62 -6.66
C ARG A 56 12.35 11.25 -7.30
N ILE A 57 13.53 10.63 -7.24
CA ILE A 57 13.78 9.30 -7.79
C ILE A 57 12.88 8.25 -7.14
N LEU A 58 12.79 8.23 -5.80
CA LEU A 58 11.97 7.26 -5.07
C LEU A 58 10.48 7.47 -5.33
N MET A 59 10.02 8.72 -5.37
CA MET A 59 8.64 9.08 -5.72
C MET A 59 8.27 8.58 -7.12
N LEU A 60 9.12 8.86 -8.14
CA LEU A 60 8.85 8.39 -9.50
C LEU A 60 8.88 6.86 -9.60
N ARG A 61 9.80 6.20 -8.88
CA ARG A 61 9.96 4.74 -8.95
C ARG A 61 8.80 3.99 -8.29
N TYR A 62 8.44 4.37 -7.06
CA TYR A 62 7.54 3.58 -6.23
C TYR A 62 6.11 4.12 -6.18
N PHE A 63 5.89 5.42 -6.41
CA PHE A 63 4.55 6.00 -6.43
C PHE A 63 3.98 6.15 -7.84
N LYS A 64 4.82 6.54 -8.81
CA LYS A 64 4.40 6.63 -10.22
C LYS A 64 4.67 5.36 -11.04
N GLY A 65 5.40 4.39 -10.48
CA GLY A 65 5.71 3.12 -11.14
C GLY A 65 6.67 3.23 -12.32
N TYR A 66 7.46 4.30 -12.40
CA TYR A 66 8.36 4.52 -13.54
C TYR A 66 9.55 3.54 -13.51
N SER A 67 9.97 3.10 -14.69
CA SER A 67 11.26 2.44 -14.88
C SER A 67 12.41 3.42 -14.63
N LEU A 68 13.58 2.91 -14.23
CA LEU A 68 14.78 3.76 -14.07
C LEU A 68 15.17 4.47 -15.38
N MET A 69 14.82 3.88 -16.54
CA MET A 69 15.01 4.52 -17.84
C MET A 69 14.08 5.71 -18.04
N GLN A 70 12.78 5.56 -17.71
CA GLN A 70 11.84 6.69 -17.75
C GLN A 70 12.25 7.81 -16.80
N ILE A 71 12.76 7.46 -15.60
CA ILE A 71 13.28 8.44 -14.64
C ILE A 71 14.52 9.15 -15.18
N ALA A 72 15.41 8.43 -15.87
CA ALA A 72 16.58 9.01 -16.52
C ALA A 72 16.18 10.04 -17.58
N ASN A 73 15.20 9.72 -18.41
CA ASN A 73 14.65 10.65 -19.40
C ASN A 73 14.00 11.87 -18.72
N GLU A 74 13.14 11.64 -17.73
CA GLU A 74 12.41 12.69 -16.98
C GLU A 74 13.35 13.66 -16.25
N MET A 75 14.43 13.14 -15.65
CA MET A 75 15.40 13.95 -14.91
C MET A 75 16.59 14.40 -15.76
N ASN A 76 16.57 14.10 -17.07
CA ASN A 76 17.59 14.47 -18.04
C ASN A 76 19.02 14.00 -17.65
N TYR A 77 19.11 12.76 -17.15
CA TYR A 77 20.36 12.09 -16.78
C TYR A 77 20.56 10.81 -17.59
N SER A 78 21.79 10.28 -17.60
CA SER A 78 22.03 8.94 -18.13
C SER A 78 21.45 7.86 -17.20
N TYR A 79 21.05 6.73 -17.79
CA TYR A 79 20.55 5.57 -17.04
C TYR A 79 21.52 5.13 -15.94
N SER A 80 22.82 5.06 -16.24
CA SER A 80 23.85 4.66 -15.28
C SER A 80 23.91 5.60 -14.06
N HIS A 81 23.71 6.91 -14.29
CA HIS A 81 23.70 7.89 -13.21
C HIS A 81 22.45 7.76 -12.34
N ILE A 82 21.28 7.58 -12.92
CA ILE A 82 20.04 7.32 -12.18
C ILE A 82 20.12 6.00 -11.41
N LYS A 83 20.64 4.93 -12.00
CA LYS A 83 20.82 3.65 -11.31
C LYS A 83 21.66 3.80 -10.05
N ARG A 84 22.75 4.58 -10.11
CA ARG A 84 23.62 4.84 -8.96
C ARG A 84 22.92 5.74 -7.93
N LYS A 85 22.32 6.86 -8.35
CA LYS A 85 21.56 7.74 -7.45
C LYS A 85 20.41 7.02 -6.76
N HIS A 86 19.72 6.11 -7.46
CA HIS A 86 18.68 5.27 -6.89
C HIS A 86 19.22 4.36 -5.78
N GLY A 87 20.41 3.77 -5.96
CA GLY A 87 21.06 3.00 -4.90
C GLY A 87 21.34 3.84 -3.66
N TRP A 88 21.94 5.02 -3.84
CA TRP A 88 22.21 5.95 -2.74
C TRP A 88 20.94 6.46 -2.06
N ALA A 89 19.88 6.72 -2.83
CA ALA A 89 18.58 7.10 -2.31
C ALA A 89 18.01 6.02 -1.38
N LEU A 90 18.12 4.74 -1.76
CA LEU A 90 17.68 3.63 -0.91
C LEU A 90 18.53 3.48 0.36
N GLU A 91 19.84 3.70 0.28
CA GLU A 91 20.72 3.69 1.46
C GLU A 91 20.39 4.80 2.44
N GLU A 92 20.13 6.01 1.94
CA GLU A 92 19.69 7.12 2.77
C GLU A 92 18.32 6.85 3.38
N PHE A 93 17.36 6.38 2.58
CA PHE A 93 16.02 6.03 3.06
C PHE A 93 16.03 4.96 4.18
N LYS A 94 16.94 3.98 4.12
CA LYS A 94 17.10 2.99 5.19
C LYS A 94 17.41 3.61 6.55
N ARG A 95 18.09 4.75 6.59
CA ARG A 95 18.38 5.47 7.85
C ARG A 95 17.09 5.99 8.48
N TYR A 96 16.18 6.54 7.67
CA TYR A 96 14.87 7.01 8.12
C TYR A 96 13.88 5.89 8.47
N MET A 97 14.12 4.66 8.00
CA MET A 97 13.37 3.48 8.46
C MET A 97 13.86 2.94 9.80
N ASN A 98 15.16 3.04 10.08
CA ASN A 98 15.77 2.55 11.32
C ASN A 98 15.63 3.53 12.49
N ASP A 99 15.29 4.80 12.22
CA ASP A 99 14.93 5.81 13.23
C ASP A 99 13.45 5.73 13.66
N GLY A 100 12.91 4.51 13.80
CA GLY A 100 11.61 4.27 14.46
C GLY A 100 11.67 4.68 15.95
N PRO A 101 10.53 5.03 16.58
CA PRO A 101 10.51 5.70 17.88
C PRO A 101 11.23 4.89 18.96
N GLN A 102 11.98 5.57 19.83
CA GLN A 102 12.28 5.08 21.18
C GLN A 102 11.00 4.98 22.01
#